data_AF-A0A534NI24-F1
#
_entry.id   AF-A0A534NI24-F1
#
_cell.length_a   1.000
_cell.length_b   1.000
_cell.length_c   1.000
_cell.angle_alpha   90.00
_cell.angle_beta   90.00
_cell.angle_gamma   90.00
#
_symmetry.space_group_name_H-M   'P 1'
#
loop_
_entity.id
_entity.type
_entity.pdbx_description
1 polymer ?
#
loop_
_entity_poly.entity_id
_entity_poly.type
_entity_poly.pdbx_seq_one_letter_code
_entity_poly.pdbx_strand_id
1 'polypeptide(L)'
;MLRRILRALFRPRPPPPPPRPPDPRLEADPWLGRLFALLPDRYQLGPDAADGAQVLRRTGRARFNPMPVWLRAQERMVRGDYEVRGDSAAAKALLDARVSQRLSAIGIVQASESVEDWGGTVLTRRYEGRCETSEQAAAAIRFFCEESEQQVNLAAE
;
A
#
# COMPACT_ATOMS: atom_id res chain seq x y z
N MET A 1 -19.04 41.12 -13.30
CA MET A 1 -18.70 39.73 -12.89
C MET A 1 -17.65 39.05 -13.78
N LEU A 2 -17.41 39.49 -15.02
CA LEU A 2 -16.40 38.93 -15.96
C LEU A 2 -14.93 38.97 -15.45
N ARG A 3 -14.54 40.00 -14.70
CA ARG A 3 -13.15 40.17 -14.21
C ARG A 3 -12.69 39.11 -13.20
N ARG A 4 -13.61 38.43 -12.50
CA ARG A 4 -13.29 37.35 -11.55
C ARG A 4 -13.03 36.02 -12.24
N ILE A 5 -13.67 35.76 -13.38
CA ILE A 5 -13.52 34.52 -14.17
C ILE A 5 -12.16 34.50 -14.86
N LEU A 6 -11.72 35.63 -15.43
CA LEU A 6 -10.41 35.74 -16.07
C LEU A 6 -9.25 35.57 -15.08
N ARG A 7 -9.38 36.02 -13.82
CA ARG A 7 -8.34 35.81 -12.80
C ARG A 7 -8.16 34.35 -12.39
N ALA A 8 -9.16 33.49 -12.56
CA ALA A 8 -9.06 32.07 -12.24
C ALA A 8 -8.29 31.28 -13.32
N LEU A 9 -8.38 31.72 -14.60
CA LEU A 9 -7.66 31.11 -15.72
C LEU A 9 -6.16 31.47 -15.74
N PHE A 10 -5.79 32.62 -15.16
CA PHE A 10 -4.40 33.08 -15.03
C PHE A 10 -3.81 32.85 -13.64
N ARG A 11 -4.35 31.91 -12.85
CA ARG A 11 -3.65 31.48 -11.63
C ARG A 11 -2.41 30.69 -12.06
N PRO A 12 -1.19 31.18 -11.79
CA PRO A 12 0.01 30.42 -12.10
C PRO A 12 -0.09 29.07 -11.38
N ARG A 13 0.01 27.99 -12.15
CA ARG A 13 0.06 26.64 -11.60
C ARG A 13 1.27 26.62 -10.66
N PRO A 14 1.10 26.24 -9.37
CA PRO A 14 2.22 26.19 -8.46
C PRO A 14 3.32 25.31 -9.09
N PRO A 15 4.59 25.73 -9.02
CA PRO A 15 5.68 24.95 -9.57
C PRO A 15 5.65 23.54 -8.97
N PRO A 16 6.03 22.50 -9.74
CA PRO A 16 6.11 21.16 -9.20
C PRO A 16 7.03 21.19 -7.97
N PRO A 17 6.70 20.43 -6.90
CA PRO A 17 7.57 20.34 -5.74
C PRO A 17 8.94 19.85 -6.18
N PRO A 18 10.04 20.34 -5.55
CA PRO A 18 11.38 19.92 -5.89
C PRO A 18 11.51 18.39 -5.76
N PRO A 19 12.34 17.75 -6.59
CA PRO A 19 12.67 16.34 -6.41
C PRO A 19 13.21 16.13 -5.00
N ARG A 20 12.70 15.12 -4.30
CA ARG A 20 13.20 14.79 -2.97
C ARG A 20 14.62 14.22 -3.09
N PRO A 21 15.50 14.47 -2.11
CA PRO A 21 16.80 13.82 -2.08
C PRO A 21 16.61 12.29 -2.06
N PRO A 22 17.53 11.54 -2.70
CA PRO A 22 17.49 10.08 -2.67
C PRO A 22 17.55 9.59 -1.22
N ASP A 23 16.75 8.58 -0.90
CA ASP A 23 16.76 7.97 0.43
C ASP A 23 18.04 7.12 0.58
N PRO A 24 18.92 7.44 1.56
CA PRO A 24 20.22 6.77 1.68
C PRO A 24 20.09 5.27 1.92
N ARG A 25 18.94 4.79 2.42
CA ARG A 25 18.68 3.34 2.59
C ARG A 25 18.63 2.62 1.25
N LEU A 26 18.14 3.29 0.19
CA LEU A 26 18.06 2.70 -1.16
C LEU A 26 19.45 2.52 -1.79
N GLU A 27 20.40 3.39 -1.43
CA GLU A 27 21.79 3.27 -1.86
C GLU A 27 22.54 2.19 -1.06
N ALA A 28 22.24 2.08 0.23
CA ALA A 28 22.89 1.14 1.14
C ALA A 28 22.44 -0.32 0.94
N ASP A 29 21.22 -0.55 0.46
CA ASP A 29 20.66 -1.89 0.24
C ASP A 29 20.31 -2.10 -1.25
N PRO A 30 21.07 -2.94 -2.00
CA PRO A 30 20.82 -3.20 -3.41
C PRO A 30 19.46 -3.83 -3.72
N TRP A 31 18.92 -4.66 -2.81
CA TRP A 31 17.60 -5.28 -3.00
C TRP A 31 16.52 -4.21 -2.88
N LEU A 32 16.65 -3.33 -1.89
CA LEU A 32 15.72 -2.23 -1.65
C LEU A 32 15.81 -1.16 -2.75
N GLY A 33 17.02 -0.80 -3.17
CA GLY A 33 17.24 0.15 -4.27
C GLY A 33 16.63 -0.32 -5.59
N ARG A 34 16.83 -1.59 -5.95
CA ARG A 34 16.18 -2.19 -7.14
C ARG A 34 14.67 -2.26 -7.01
N LEU A 35 14.16 -2.60 -5.82
CA LEU A 35 12.71 -2.62 -5.55
C LEU A 35 12.07 -1.27 -5.85
N PHE A 36 12.63 -0.19 -5.32
CA PHE A 36 12.10 1.15 -5.56
C PHE A 36 12.34 1.66 -6.98
N ALA A 37 13.37 1.18 -7.69
CA ALA A 37 13.54 1.45 -9.13
C ALA A 37 12.46 0.78 -10.00
N LEU A 38 11.86 -0.32 -9.53
CA LEU A 38 10.75 -1.03 -10.20
C LEU A 38 9.37 -0.45 -9.84
N LEU A 39 9.30 0.42 -8.83
CA LEU A 39 8.08 1.11 -8.42
C LEU A 39 8.03 2.50 -9.07
N PRO A 40 6.84 3.00 -9.47
CA PRO A 40 6.72 4.37 -9.95
C PRO A 40 7.11 5.41 -8.87
N ASP A 41 7.52 6.61 -9.27
CA ASP A 41 8.00 7.71 -8.39
C ASP A 41 7.00 8.17 -7.30
N ARG A 42 5.75 7.70 -7.37
CA ARG A 42 4.73 7.92 -6.34
C ARG A 42 4.95 7.08 -5.08
N TYR A 43 5.79 6.04 -5.12
CA TYR A 43 6.11 5.19 -3.98
C TYR A 43 7.36 5.71 -3.25
N GLN A 44 7.33 5.68 -1.92
CA GLN A 44 8.41 6.15 -1.06
C GLN A 44 8.50 5.28 0.18
N LEU A 45 9.68 5.25 0.78
CA LEU A 45 9.89 4.60 2.05
C LEU A 45 9.63 5.61 3.18
N GLY A 46 8.76 5.24 4.11
CA GLY A 46 8.48 5.97 5.34
C GLY A 46 9.59 5.78 6.38
N PRO A 47 9.41 6.37 7.58
CA PRO A 47 10.34 6.14 8.69
C PRO A 47 10.35 4.66 9.10
N ASP A 48 11.46 4.23 9.67
CA ASP A 48 11.56 2.90 10.26
C ASP A 48 10.69 2.81 11.53
N ALA A 49 9.96 1.72 11.67
CA ALA A 49 9.22 1.34 12.86
C ALA A 49 9.61 -0.07 13.29
N ALA A 50 9.08 -0.52 14.44
CA ALA A 50 9.32 -1.87 14.95
C ALA A 50 8.96 -2.97 13.93
N ASP A 51 7.97 -2.73 13.08
CA ASP A 51 7.52 -3.66 12.05
C ASP A 51 8.22 -3.50 10.69
N GLY A 52 9.22 -2.63 10.61
CA GLY A 52 9.89 -2.25 9.37
C GLY A 52 9.51 -0.84 8.93
N ALA A 53 9.89 -0.49 7.71
CA ALA A 53 9.57 0.80 7.12
C ALA A 53 8.25 0.74 6.35
N GLN A 54 7.38 1.73 6.56
CA GLN A 54 6.11 1.79 5.84
C GLN A 54 6.34 2.18 4.39
N VAL A 55 5.65 1.54 3.44
CA VAL A 55 5.61 1.98 2.05
C VAL A 55 4.51 3.02 1.87
N LEU A 56 4.93 4.23 1.53
CA LEU A 56 4.05 5.36 1.30
C LEU A 56 3.84 5.55 -0.20
N ARG A 57 2.60 5.46 -0.67
CA ARG A 57 2.23 5.83 -2.04
C ARG A 57 1.49 7.15 -2.04
N ARG A 58 1.91 8.11 -2.86
CA ARG A 58 1.14 9.32 -3.14
C ARG A 58 -0.07 8.96 -4.01
N THR A 59 -1.27 9.08 -3.45
CA THR A 59 -2.50 9.10 -4.25
C THR A 59 -2.82 10.55 -4.66
N GLY A 60 -3.53 10.73 -5.78
CA GLY A 60 -3.95 12.06 -6.25
C GLY A 60 -4.92 12.81 -5.31
N ARG A 61 -5.38 12.18 -4.21
CA ARG A 61 -6.39 12.72 -3.28
C ARG A 61 -5.86 13.04 -1.88
N ALA A 62 -4.56 13.33 -1.73
CA ALA A 62 -3.94 13.71 -0.45
C ALA A 62 -4.06 12.68 0.68
N ARG A 63 -4.34 11.41 0.36
CA ARG A 63 -4.34 10.29 1.30
C ARG A 63 -3.20 9.34 0.90
N PHE A 64 -2.40 8.90 1.87
CA PHE A 64 -1.49 7.77 1.67
C PHE A 64 -2.32 6.48 1.57
N ASN A 65 -1.71 5.38 1.13
CA ASN A 65 -2.35 4.07 0.92
C ASN A 65 -3.47 3.79 1.94
N PRO A 66 -4.71 3.48 1.50
CA PRO A 66 -5.78 3.16 2.43
C PRO A 66 -5.49 1.90 3.27
N MET A 67 -4.60 1.01 2.78
CA MET A 67 -4.08 -0.13 3.53
C MET A 67 -2.57 0.05 3.79
N PRO A 68 -2.09 -0.07 5.04
CA PRO A 68 -0.66 0.06 5.32
C PRO A 68 0.11 -1.14 4.78
N VAL A 69 1.22 -0.86 4.08
CA VAL A 69 2.17 -1.86 3.58
C VAL A 69 3.50 -1.60 4.27
N TRP A 70 4.14 -2.65 4.77
CA TRP A 70 5.39 -2.60 5.51
C TRP A 70 6.47 -3.42 4.83
N LEU A 71 7.70 -2.92 4.88
CA LEU A 71 8.91 -3.59 4.40
C LEU A 71 9.91 -3.79 5.52
N ARG A 72 10.34 -5.03 5.71
CA ARG A 72 11.53 -5.35 6.50
C ARG A 72 12.64 -5.75 5.54
N ALA A 73 13.47 -4.78 5.15
CA ALA A 73 14.48 -4.97 4.13
C ALA A 73 15.51 -6.06 4.50
N GLN A 74 15.95 -6.10 5.76
CA GLN A 74 16.89 -7.11 6.26
C GLN A 74 16.36 -8.55 6.14
N GLU A 75 15.04 -8.73 6.30
CA GLU A 75 14.35 -10.02 6.18
C GLU A 75 13.84 -10.26 4.76
N ARG A 76 13.97 -9.26 3.86
CA ARG A 76 13.34 -9.19 2.54
C ARG A 76 11.84 -9.47 2.59
N MET A 77 11.17 -9.00 3.64
CA MET A 77 9.77 -9.33 3.89
C MET A 77 8.85 -8.17 3.52
N VAL A 78 7.76 -8.50 2.84
CA VAL A 78 6.64 -7.59 2.57
C VAL A 78 5.45 -8.02 3.42
N ARG A 79 4.80 -7.06 4.06
CA ARG A 79 3.59 -7.28 4.85
C ARG A 79 2.50 -6.28 4.48
N GLY A 80 1.27 -6.74 4.41
CA GLY A 80 0.08 -5.90 4.28
C GLY A 80 -1.07 -6.45 5.11
N ASP A 81 -1.86 -5.55 5.68
CA ASP A 81 -3.05 -5.90 6.46
C ASP A 81 -4.29 -5.54 5.63
N TYR A 82 -5.34 -6.38 5.65
CA TYR A 82 -6.65 -6.11 5.08
C TYR A 82 -7.72 -6.04 6.18
N GLU A 83 -8.58 -5.02 6.12
CA GLU A 83 -9.72 -4.85 7.03
C GLU A 83 -11.01 -4.91 6.22
N VAL A 84 -11.92 -5.80 6.61
CA VAL A 84 -13.24 -5.92 6.00
C VAL A 84 -14.30 -5.82 7.09
N ARG A 85 -15.27 -4.91 6.91
CA ARG A 85 -16.38 -4.71 7.83
C ARG A 85 -17.60 -5.51 7.39
N GLY A 86 -18.22 -6.23 8.31
CA GLY A 86 -19.43 -7.01 8.07
C GLY A 86 -19.32 -8.43 8.62
N ASP A 87 -20.21 -9.31 8.15
CA ASP A 87 -20.21 -10.72 8.56
C ASP A 87 -18.84 -11.37 8.34
N SER A 88 -18.33 -12.06 9.37
CA SER A 88 -16.98 -12.61 9.34
C SER A 88 -16.79 -13.70 8.28
N ALA A 89 -17.82 -14.53 8.03
CA ALA A 89 -17.72 -15.59 7.02
C ALA A 89 -17.71 -15.01 5.61
N ALA A 90 -18.58 -14.03 5.35
CA ALA A 90 -18.60 -13.28 4.10
C ALA A 90 -17.27 -12.52 3.86
N ALA A 91 -16.74 -11.88 4.91
CA ALA A 91 -15.45 -11.19 4.85
C ALA A 91 -14.29 -12.13 4.50
N LYS A 92 -14.25 -13.33 5.11
CA LYS A 92 -13.25 -14.36 4.78
C LYS A 92 -13.35 -14.79 3.32
N ALA A 93 -14.56 -15.12 2.87
CA ALA A 93 -14.80 -15.55 1.49
C ALA A 93 -14.39 -14.48 0.46
N LEU A 94 -14.69 -13.21 0.75
CA LEU A 94 -14.29 -12.08 -0.08
C LEU A 94 -12.76 -11.97 -0.18
N LEU A 95 -12.05 -12.05 0.94
CA LEU A 95 -10.59 -12.01 0.96
C LEU A 95 -9.97 -13.23 0.26
N ASP A 96 -10.55 -14.41 0.42
CA ASP A 96 -10.05 -15.61 -0.25
C ASP A 96 -10.17 -15.51 -1.78
N ALA A 97 -11.31 -15.03 -2.26
CA ALA A 97 -11.59 -14.86 -3.68
C ALA A 97 -10.75 -13.75 -4.34
N ARG A 98 -10.56 -12.62 -3.64
CA ARG A 98 -9.92 -11.43 -4.24
C ARG A 98 -8.42 -11.30 -3.94
N VAL A 99 -7.99 -11.77 -2.77
CA VAL A 99 -6.67 -11.45 -2.20
C VAL A 99 -5.82 -12.70 -2.03
N SER A 100 -6.28 -13.70 -1.25
CA SER A 100 -5.44 -14.83 -0.80
C SER A 100 -4.78 -15.57 -1.96
N GLN A 101 -5.53 -15.92 -3.01
CA GLN A 101 -4.99 -16.70 -4.13
C GLN A 101 -3.91 -15.93 -4.91
N ARG A 102 -4.14 -14.63 -5.15
CA ARG A 102 -3.23 -13.78 -5.93
C ARG A 102 -1.94 -13.50 -5.17
N LEU A 103 -2.04 -13.26 -3.85
CA LEU A 103 -0.89 -13.10 -2.98
C LEU A 103 -0.08 -14.40 -2.87
N SER A 104 -0.75 -15.54 -2.74
CA SER A 104 -0.08 -16.85 -2.68
C SER A 104 0.71 -17.14 -3.96
N ALA A 105 0.22 -16.74 -5.13
CA ALA A 105 0.93 -16.91 -6.41
C ALA A 105 2.26 -16.13 -6.48
N ILE A 106 2.43 -15.11 -5.64
CA ILE A 106 3.66 -14.32 -5.52
C ILE A 106 4.40 -14.58 -4.20
N GLY A 107 4.10 -15.69 -3.51
CA GLY A 107 4.81 -16.13 -2.30
C GLY A 107 4.45 -15.36 -1.02
N ILE A 108 3.35 -14.61 -1.02
CA ILE A 108 2.80 -13.94 0.16
C ILE A 108 1.65 -14.77 0.70
N VAL A 109 1.68 -15.11 1.98
CA VAL A 109 0.70 -16.00 2.63
C VAL A 109 -0.03 -15.29 3.75
N GLN A 110 -1.18 -15.83 4.16
CA GLN A 110 -1.86 -15.37 5.36
C GLN A 110 -1.01 -15.73 6.61
N ALA A 111 -0.69 -14.74 7.42
CA ALA A 111 0.07 -14.93 8.66
C ALA A 111 -0.80 -14.89 9.91
N SER A 112 -1.79 -14.00 9.95
CA SER A 112 -2.71 -13.91 11.07
C SER A 112 -4.07 -13.41 10.63
N GLU A 113 -5.08 -13.72 11.44
CA GLU A 113 -6.44 -13.23 11.28
C GLU A 113 -7.02 -12.92 12.67
N SER A 114 -7.72 -11.81 12.78
CA SER A 114 -8.40 -11.39 14.01
C SER A 114 -9.76 -10.81 13.67
N VAL A 115 -10.70 -10.96 14.59
CA VAL A 115 -12.06 -10.40 14.49
C VAL A 115 -12.30 -9.51 15.70
N GLU A 116 -12.75 -8.29 15.46
CA GLU A 116 -13.12 -7.32 16.48
C GLU A 116 -14.59 -6.92 16.32
N ASP A 117 -15.35 -6.87 17.41
CA ASP A 117 -16.81 -6.66 17.40
C ASP A 117 -17.24 -5.33 18.07
N TRP A 118 -16.41 -4.28 17.96
CA TRP A 118 -16.72 -2.96 18.54
C TRP A 118 -17.42 -2.06 17.53
N GLY A 119 -18.76 -1.96 17.62
CA GLY A 119 -19.58 -1.13 16.72
C GLY A 119 -19.84 -1.78 15.35
N GLY A 120 -19.72 -3.10 15.27
CA GLY A 120 -19.81 -3.93 14.07
C GLY A 120 -18.62 -4.89 14.00
N THR A 121 -18.78 -5.99 13.28
CA THR A 121 -17.71 -6.97 13.09
C THR A 121 -16.71 -6.46 12.06
N VAL A 122 -15.43 -6.45 12.44
CA VAL A 122 -14.30 -6.13 11.57
C VAL A 122 -13.36 -7.31 11.56
N LEU A 123 -13.15 -7.88 10.38
CA LEU A 123 -12.13 -8.90 10.15
C LEU A 123 -10.86 -8.22 9.66
N THR A 124 -9.77 -8.42 10.41
CA THR A 124 -8.44 -7.99 10.01
C THR A 124 -7.61 -9.21 9.67
N ARG A 125 -7.09 -9.28 8.45
CA ARG A 125 -6.22 -10.37 7.98
C ARG A 125 -4.88 -9.83 7.52
N ARG A 126 -3.82 -10.37 8.11
CA ARG A 126 -2.44 -10.06 7.76
C ARG A 126 -1.93 -11.04 6.73
N TYR A 127 -1.26 -10.49 5.74
CA TYR A 127 -0.52 -11.24 4.76
C TYR A 127 0.95 -10.82 4.79
N GLU A 128 1.84 -11.80 4.79
CA GLU A 128 3.27 -11.56 4.74
C GLU A 128 3.99 -12.65 3.95
N GLY A 129 5.16 -12.31 3.45
CA GLY A 129 6.00 -13.29 2.80
C GLY A 129 7.36 -12.71 2.48
N ARG A 130 8.34 -13.62 2.44
CA ARG A 130 9.70 -13.29 2.06
C ARG A 130 9.79 -13.22 0.54
N CYS A 131 10.33 -12.11 0.05
CA CYS A 131 10.52 -11.82 -1.35
C CYS A 131 12.02 -11.81 -1.68
N GLU A 132 12.54 -12.94 -2.15
CA GLU A 132 13.97 -13.06 -2.44
C GLU A 132 14.45 -12.09 -3.54
N THR A 133 13.55 -11.72 -4.44
CA THR A 133 13.82 -10.77 -5.52
C THR A 133 13.08 -9.46 -5.34
N SER A 134 13.69 -8.39 -5.86
CA SER A 134 13.09 -7.06 -5.87
C SER A 134 11.82 -7.02 -6.73
N GLU A 135 11.73 -7.83 -7.78
CA GLU A 135 10.58 -7.95 -8.66
C GLU A 135 9.36 -8.53 -7.92
N GLN A 136 9.58 -9.58 -7.12
CA GLN A 136 8.55 -10.20 -6.31
C GLN A 136 8.03 -9.21 -5.26
N ALA A 137 8.94 -8.51 -4.58
CA ALA A 137 8.56 -7.49 -3.61
C ALA A 137 7.79 -6.33 -4.27
N ALA A 138 8.21 -5.89 -5.46
CA ALA A 138 7.54 -4.82 -6.20
C ALA A 138 6.12 -5.25 -6.63
N ALA A 139 5.96 -6.50 -7.06
CA ALA A 139 4.66 -7.07 -7.39
C ALA A 139 3.73 -7.10 -6.17
N ALA A 140 4.23 -7.55 -5.01
CA ALA A 140 3.46 -7.57 -3.76
C ALA A 140 3.04 -6.17 -3.32
N ILE A 141 3.96 -5.20 -3.31
CA ILE A 141 3.66 -3.81 -2.95
C ILE A 141 2.63 -3.20 -3.88
N ARG A 142 2.77 -3.38 -5.20
CA ARG A 142 1.79 -2.89 -6.18
C ARG A 142 0.42 -3.50 -5.92
N PHE A 143 0.36 -4.81 -5.71
CA PHE A 143 -0.89 -5.51 -5.42
C PHE A 143 -1.58 -4.93 -4.19
N PHE A 144 -0.89 -4.88 -3.04
CA PHE A 144 -1.45 -4.33 -1.82
C PHE A 144 -1.93 -2.88 -2.02
N CYS A 145 -1.12 -2.04 -2.66
CA CYS A 145 -1.46 -0.63 -2.83
C CYS A 145 -2.59 -0.40 -3.86
N GLU A 146 -2.71 -1.20 -4.91
CA GLU A 146 -3.71 -1.04 -5.96
C GLU A 146 -5.06 -1.68 -5.58
N GLU A 147 -5.07 -2.88 -4.99
CA GLU A 147 -6.32 -3.46 -4.45
C GLU A 147 -6.87 -2.60 -3.30
N SER A 148 -6.01 -1.94 -2.52
CA SER A 148 -6.46 -1.03 -1.48
C SER A 148 -7.29 0.15 -2.03
N GLU A 149 -6.99 0.62 -3.25
CA GLU A 149 -7.77 1.70 -3.89
C GLU A 149 -9.18 1.27 -4.25
N GLN A 150 -9.38 -0.03 -4.47
CA GLN A 150 -10.69 -0.58 -4.82
C GLN A 150 -11.60 -0.76 -3.61
N GLN A 151 -11.12 -0.47 -2.39
CA GLN A 151 -11.82 -0.70 -1.11
C GLN A 151 -12.51 -2.07 -1.07
N VAL A 152 -11.84 -3.07 -0.51
CA VAL A 152 -12.47 -4.38 -0.26
C VAL A 152 -13.49 -4.21 0.87
N ASN A 153 -14.72 -3.83 0.52
CA ASN A 153 -15.82 -3.62 1.44
C ASN A 153 -17.01 -4.45 0.97
N LEU A 154 -17.62 -5.20 1.89
CA LEU A 154 -18.86 -5.94 1.63
C LEU A 154 -20.03 -5.04 1.19
N ALA A 155 -19.98 -3.74 1.50
CA ALA A 155 -21.01 -2.77 1.12
C ALA A 155 -20.84 -2.18 -0.29
N ALA A 156 -19.76 -2.52 -1.00
CA ALA A 156 -19.44 -1.98 -2.33
C ALA A 156 -19.65 -3.01 -3.48
N GLU A 157 -20.07 -4.23 -3.16
CA GLU A 157 -20.43 -5.29 -4.12
C GLU A 157 -21.95 -5.46 -4.25
#